data_AF-A0A7J7QZ44-F1
#
_entry.id   AF-A0A7J7QZ44-F1
#
_cell.length_a   1.000
_cell.length_b   1.000
_cell.length_c   1.000
_cell.angle_alpha   90.00
_cell.angle_beta   90.00
_cell.angle_gamma   90.00
#
_symmetry.space_group_name_H-M   'P 1'
#
loop_
_entity.id
_entity.type
_entity.pdbx_description
1 polymer ?
#
loop_
_entity_poly.entity_id
_entity_poly.type
_entity_poly.pdbx_seq_one_letter_code
_entity_poly.pdbx_strand_id
1 'polypeptide(L)'
;MKTGPWLPGRAALWAPVVLALGLGLASAQRTLEEVPVQPGFDVQKVAGRWLTLRLASSRAHLVSPDDPLRLALRSIKMRDGDLEFVLFWTAETMCRGVHVTIHPTGLPGQYRGSFEGGARMHVRFVSTSSDYSSLILYVRVEESGDGGDGGEVTSLWALLARRLPGDPQWLRRYLGYVREFQLQEAPVFNLEGKCYPDCTQDTAQG
;
A
#
# COMPACT_ATOMS: atom_id res chain seq x y z
N MET A 1 -57.31 43.55 33.60
CA MET A 1 -56.11 44.36 33.92
C MET A 1 -54.87 43.54 33.64
N LYS A 2 -53.93 44.15 32.89
CA LYS A 2 -52.50 43.84 32.72
C LYS A 2 -52.05 42.54 32.05
N THR A 3 -51.57 42.74 30.83
CA THR A 3 -50.61 41.97 30.03
C THR A 3 -49.24 41.87 30.69
N GLY A 4 -48.48 40.83 30.33
CA GLY A 4 -47.05 40.66 30.64
C GLY A 4 -46.44 39.53 29.78
N PRO A 5 -45.41 39.79 28.94
CA PRO A 5 -44.96 38.88 27.87
C PRO A 5 -43.61 38.20 28.15
N TRP A 6 -43.33 37.07 27.48
CA TRP A 6 -42.00 36.50 27.08
C TRP A 6 -42.12 34.98 26.91
N LEU A 7 -41.54 34.24 25.97
CA LEU A 7 -40.80 34.37 24.70
C LEU A 7 -41.04 33.02 23.99
N PRO A 8 -41.20 32.94 22.66
CA PRO A 8 -41.10 31.66 21.98
C PRO A 8 -39.65 31.17 22.05
N GLY A 9 -39.45 30.06 22.77
CA GLY A 9 -38.18 29.33 22.80
C GLY A 9 -37.78 28.97 21.37
N ARG A 10 -36.64 29.51 20.93
CA ARG A 10 -35.98 29.24 19.65
C ARG A 10 -35.57 27.76 19.60
N ALA A 11 -36.50 26.88 19.27
CA ALA A 11 -36.17 25.51 18.95
C ALA A 11 -35.65 25.43 17.50
N ALA A 12 -34.47 24.83 17.39
CA ALA A 12 -34.01 24.07 16.23
C ALA A 12 -33.61 24.81 14.94
N LEU A 13 -32.78 25.86 15.04
CA LEU A 13 -31.86 26.22 13.93
C LEU A 13 -30.63 25.30 13.85
N TRP A 14 -30.50 24.35 14.76
CA TRP A 14 -29.38 23.41 14.86
C TRP A 14 -29.59 22.10 14.09
N ALA A 15 -30.83 21.78 13.69
CA ALA A 15 -31.13 20.61 12.87
C ALA A 15 -30.38 20.58 11.50
N PRO A 16 -30.33 21.68 10.71
CA PRO A 16 -29.58 21.65 9.45
C PRO A 16 -28.06 21.61 9.63
N VAL A 17 -27.54 22.12 10.77
CA VAL A 17 -26.10 22.11 11.07
C VAL A 17 -25.63 20.68 11.41
N VAL A 18 -26.41 19.94 12.20
CA VAL A 18 -26.07 18.54 12.54
C VAL A 18 -26.10 17.63 11.31
N LEU A 19 -27.02 17.86 10.36
CA LEU A 19 -27.05 17.13 9.08
C LEU A 19 -25.86 17.43 8.17
N ALA A 20 -25.39 18.69 8.12
CA ALA A 20 -24.19 19.06 7.37
C ALA A 20 -22.90 18.50 8.00
N LEU A 21 -22.82 18.43 9.33
CA LEU A 21 -21.69 17.79 10.03
C LEU A 21 -21.71 16.26 9.92
N GLY A 22 -22.90 15.64 9.87
CA GLY A 22 -23.04 14.19 9.72
C GLY A 22 -22.62 13.67 8.33
N LEU A 23 -22.88 14.42 7.26
CA LEU A 23 -22.45 14.05 5.91
C LEU A 23 -20.96 14.31 5.62
N GLY A 24 -20.29 15.15 6.40
CA GLY A 24 -18.86 15.45 6.23
C GLY A 24 -17.90 14.40 6.80
N LEU A 25 -18.41 13.45 7.60
CA LEU A 25 -17.64 12.41 8.29
C LEU A 25 -17.74 11.03 7.64
N ALA A 26 -18.42 10.91 6.50
CA ALA A 26 -18.22 9.76 5.63
C ALA A 26 -16.80 9.88 5.06
N SER A 27 -15.81 9.40 5.82
CA SER A 27 -14.47 9.14 5.33
C SER A 27 -14.64 8.30 4.07
N ALA A 28 -14.51 8.92 2.91
CA ALA A 28 -14.43 8.22 1.65
C ALA A 28 -13.14 7.41 1.70
N GLN A 29 -13.21 6.20 2.27
CA GLN A 29 -12.16 5.23 2.04
C GLN A 29 -12.16 5.01 0.53
N ARG A 30 -11.13 5.55 -0.12
CA ARG A 30 -11.01 5.47 -1.57
C ARG A 30 -11.09 4.02 -1.98
N THR A 31 -11.98 3.74 -2.91
CA THR A 31 -12.23 2.37 -3.32
C THR A 31 -11.04 1.86 -4.13
N LEU A 32 -10.87 0.53 -4.17
CA LEU A 32 -9.85 -0.09 -5.01
C LEU A 32 -9.96 0.40 -6.46
N GLU A 33 -11.16 0.72 -6.96
CA GLU A 33 -11.41 1.18 -8.32
C GLU A 33 -10.73 2.51 -8.67
N GLU A 34 -10.55 3.40 -7.69
CA GLU A 34 -9.91 4.71 -7.89
C GLU A 34 -8.40 4.61 -8.13
N VAL A 35 -7.78 3.46 -7.80
CA VAL A 35 -6.34 3.25 -7.99
C VAL A 35 -6.03 2.97 -9.45
N PRO A 36 -5.22 3.80 -10.13
CA PRO A 36 -4.93 3.58 -11.55
C PRO A 36 -4.12 2.30 -11.79
N VAL A 37 -4.21 1.79 -13.01
CA VAL A 37 -3.43 0.64 -13.49
C VAL A 37 -2.66 1.07 -14.74
N GLN A 38 -1.41 0.65 -14.87
CA GLN A 38 -0.55 0.99 -15.99
C GLN A 38 -1.16 0.53 -17.32
N PRO A 39 -1.43 1.44 -18.28
CA PRO A 39 -1.85 1.07 -19.62
C PRO A 39 -0.76 0.26 -20.34
N GLY A 40 -1.16 -0.78 -21.07
CA GLY A 40 -0.23 -1.64 -21.82
C GLY A 40 0.77 -2.39 -20.93
N PHE A 41 0.38 -2.71 -19.70
CA PHE A 41 1.21 -3.46 -18.76
C PHE A 41 1.66 -4.80 -19.36
N ASP A 42 2.97 -5.03 -19.34
CA ASP A 42 3.65 -6.22 -19.82
C ASP A 42 4.28 -6.94 -18.63
N VAL A 43 3.62 -8.02 -18.20
CA VAL A 43 4.04 -8.82 -17.05
C VAL A 43 5.42 -9.43 -17.25
N GLN A 44 5.84 -9.73 -18.49
CA GLN A 44 7.13 -10.37 -18.73
C GLN A 44 8.30 -9.44 -18.34
N LYS A 45 8.08 -8.13 -18.37
CA LYS A 45 9.11 -7.12 -18.07
C LYS A 45 9.24 -6.77 -16.59
N VAL A 46 8.29 -7.18 -15.74
CA VAL A 46 8.39 -6.91 -14.29
C VAL A 46 9.26 -7.90 -13.54
N ALA A 47 9.55 -9.07 -14.11
CA ALA A 47 10.36 -10.09 -13.47
C ALA A 47 11.79 -9.62 -13.17
N GLY A 48 12.40 -10.16 -12.13
CA GLY A 48 13.78 -9.90 -11.72
C GLY A 48 13.91 -9.02 -10.48
N ARG A 49 15.11 -8.49 -10.27
CA ARG A 49 15.48 -7.74 -9.06
C ARG A 49 14.91 -6.32 -9.04
N TRP A 50 14.48 -5.88 -7.87
CA TRP A 50 13.99 -4.53 -7.59
C TRP A 50 14.60 -4.01 -6.28
N LEU A 51 14.67 -2.69 -6.17
CA LEU A 51 15.07 -1.95 -4.99
C LEU A 51 13.88 -1.11 -4.53
N THR A 52 13.46 -1.29 -3.29
CA THR A 52 12.41 -0.43 -2.70
C THR A 52 13.02 0.90 -2.30
N LEU A 53 12.59 1.99 -2.94
CA LEU A 53 13.10 3.34 -2.71
C LEU A 53 12.27 4.12 -1.69
N ARG A 54 10.94 3.96 -1.73
CA ARG A 54 9.98 4.60 -0.84
C ARG A 54 8.82 3.65 -0.55
N LEU A 55 8.24 3.79 0.63
CA LEU A 55 7.05 3.08 1.06
C LEU A 55 6.11 4.08 1.75
N ALA A 56 4.81 3.92 1.54
CA ALA A 56 3.78 4.69 2.23
C ALA A 56 2.59 3.79 2.54
N SER A 57 1.85 4.12 3.60
CA SER A 57 0.73 3.33 4.10
C SER A 57 -0.46 4.21 4.44
N SER A 58 -1.67 3.68 4.30
CA SER A 58 -2.88 4.31 4.88
C SER A 58 -2.88 4.24 6.41
N ARG A 59 -2.11 3.32 7.01
CA ARG A 59 -2.01 3.16 8.46
C ARG A 59 -0.67 3.67 8.97
N ALA A 60 -0.71 4.75 9.75
CA ALA A 60 0.47 5.45 10.26
C ALA A 60 1.41 4.56 11.07
N HIS A 61 0.87 3.70 11.94
CA HIS A 61 1.70 2.85 12.80
C HIS A 61 2.60 1.89 12.01
N LEU A 62 2.18 1.42 10.82
CA LEU A 62 3.01 0.57 9.95
C LEU A 62 4.21 1.32 9.36
N VAL A 63 4.22 2.63 9.37
CA VAL A 63 5.30 3.43 8.77
C VAL A 63 5.88 4.41 9.77
N SER A 64 5.56 4.22 11.05
CA SER A 64 6.03 5.07 12.14
C SER A 64 7.56 5.08 12.17
N PRO A 65 8.20 6.24 12.37
CA PRO A 65 9.65 6.28 12.55
C PRO A 65 10.16 5.44 13.72
N ASP A 66 9.34 5.24 14.76
CA ASP A 66 9.73 4.53 15.98
C ASP A 66 9.82 3.02 15.76
N ASP A 67 8.91 2.46 14.96
CA ASP A 67 8.88 1.04 14.60
C ASP A 67 8.32 0.87 13.18
N PRO A 68 9.10 1.24 12.15
CA PRO A 68 8.58 1.21 10.78
C PRO A 68 8.49 -0.23 10.29
N LEU A 69 7.49 -0.51 9.46
CA LEU A 69 7.44 -1.71 8.65
C LEU A 69 8.70 -1.75 7.77
N ARG A 70 9.63 -2.63 8.15
CA ARG A 70 10.90 -2.81 7.45
C ARG A 70 10.80 -3.89 6.38
N LEU A 71 9.81 -3.74 5.51
CA LEU A 71 9.51 -4.67 4.43
C LEU A 71 9.97 -4.09 3.09
N ALA A 72 10.94 -4.74 2.43
CA ALA A 72 11.34 -4.37 1.07
C ALA A 72 11.03 -5.48 0.08
N LEU A 73 10.50 -5.09 -1.09
CA LEU A 73 10.45 -5.97 -2.24
C LEU A 73 11.84 -6.03 -2.89
N ARG A 74 12.39 -7.25 -3.00
CA ARG A 74 13.73 -7.51 -3.57
C ARG A 74 13.67 -8.09 -4.97
N SER A 75 12.69 -8.95 -5.25
CA SER A 75 12.50 -9.47 -6.60
C SER A 75 11.07 -9.88 -6.85
N ILE A 76 10.67 -9.81 -8.11
CA ILE A 76 9.44 -10.39 -8.62
C ILE A 76 9.85 -11.58 -9.48
N LYS A 77 9.34 -12.77 -9.19
CA LYS A 77 9.50 -13.93 -10.07
C LYS A 77 8.18 -14.25 -10.75
N MET A 78 8.29 -14.97 -11.86
CA MET A 78 7.16 -15.47 -12.63
C MET A 78 7.17 -17.00 -12.55
N ARG A 79 6.03 -17.61 -12.24
CA ARG A 79 5.85 -19.06 -12.21
C ARG A 79 4.46 -19.39 -12.70
N ASP A 80 4.36 -20.06 -13.85
CA ASP A 80 3.09 -20.59 -14.39
C ASP A 80 1.96 -19.55 -14.51
N GLY A 81 2.30 -18.29 -14.78
CA GLY A 81 1.35 -17.17 -14.89
C GLY A 81 1.12 -16.40 -13.59
N ASP A 82 1.53 -16.96 -12.45
CA ASP A 82 1.56 -16.29 -11.16
C ASP A 82 2.83 -15.44 -11.00
N LEU A 83 2.73 -14.44 -10.13
CA LEU A 83 3.88 -13.68 -9.65
C LEU A 83 4.23 -14.10 -8.23
N GLU A 84 5.52 -14.24 -7.94
CA GLU A 84 6.05 -14.42 -6.60
C GLU A 84 6.82 -13.17 -6.20
N PHE A 85 6.36 -12.49 -5.15
CA PHE A 85 7.11 -11.41 -4.51
C PHE A 85 8.05 -12.00 -3.48
N VAL A 86 9.35 -11.76 -3.66
CA VAL A 86 10.36 -12.07 -2.66
C VAL A 86 10.62 -10.79 -1.87
N LEU A 87 10.13 -10.80 -0.63
CA LEU A 87 10.17 -9.70 0.30
C LEU A 87 11.22 -9.98 1.38
N PHE A 88 11.86 -8.94 1.90
CA PHE A 88 12.78 -9.03 3.02
C PHE A 88 12.31 -8.17 4.17
N TRP A 89 12.24 -8.78 5.34
CA TRP A 89 11.99 -8.11 6.61
C TRP A 89 13.31 -7.86 7.31
N THR A 90 13.50 -6.67 7.88
CA THR A 90 14.63 -6.41 8.78
C THR A 90 14.16 -6.13 10.21
N ALA A 91 13.83 -7.18 10.95
CA ALA A 91 13.68 -7.07 12.40
C ALA A 91 15.06 -7.21 13.05
N GLU A 92 15.46 -6.16 13.77
CA GLU A 92 16.64 -5.88 14.63
C GLU A 92 18.00 -6.59 14.45
N THR A 93 18.12 -7.79 13.89
CA THR A 93 19.38 -8.45 13.54
C THR A 93 19.25 -9.52 12.45
N MET A 94 18.05 -9.80 11.93
CA MET A 94 17.79 -10.93 11.03
C MET A 94 17.10 -10.48 9.75
N CYS A 95 17.71 -10.75 8.60
CA CYS A 95 17.08 -10.60 7.29
C CYS A 95 16.31 -11.87 6.96
N ARG A 96 14.99 -11.87 7.14
CA ARG A 96 14.13 -13.01 6.77
C ARG A 96 13.48 -12.76 5.41
N GLY A 97 13.66 -13.70 4.48
CA GLY A 97 12.95 -13.73 3.21
C GLY A 97 11.53 -14.27 3.39
N VAL A 98 10.54 -13.58 2.85
CA VAL A 98 9.14 -14.05 2.78
C VAL A 98 8.71 -14.05 1.31
N HIS A 99 8.07 -15.14 0.91
CA HIS A 99 7.59 -15.34 -0.45
C HIS A 99 6.07 -15.18 -0.47
N VAL A 100 5.56 -14.28 -1.30
CA VAL A 100 4.13 -14.04 -1.45
C VAL A 100 3.74 -14.32 -2.89
N THR A 101 2.95 -15.37 -3.10
CA THR A 101 2.39 -15.70 -4.41
C THR A 101 1.13 -14.89 -4.65
N ILE A 102 1.05 -14.25 -5.81
CA ILE A 102 -0.11 -13.51 -6.28
C ILE A 102 -0.52 -14.01 -7.68
N HIS A 103 -1.82 -14.22 -7.83
CA HIS A 103 -2.46 -14.82 -8.98
C HIS A 103 -3.08 -13.75 -9.89
N PRO A 104 -3.08 -13.95 -11.21
CA PRO A 104 -3.70 -13.02 -12.14
C PRO A 104 -5.22 -12.97 -11.93
N THR A 105 -5.80 -11.78 -12.08
CA THR A 105 -7.27 -11.59 -12.04
C THR A 105 -7.94 -11.74 -13.41
N GLY A 106 -7.14 -11.88 -14.48
CA GLY A 106 -7.58 -11.77 -15.88
C GLY A 106 -7.52 -10.35 -16.43
N LEU A 107 -7.39 -9.33 -15.56
CA LEU A 107 -7.18 -7.94 -15.97
C LEU A 107 -5.68 -7.59 -15.94
N PRO A 108 -5.12 -6.99 -17.02
CA PRO A 108 -3.70 -6.62 -17.06
C PRO A 108 -3.31 -5.74 -15.87
N GLY A 109 -2.18 -6.05 -15.24
CA GLY A 109 -1.64 -5.28 -14.11
C GLY A 109 -2.40 -5.43 -12.79
N GLN A 110 -3.38 -6.35 -12.70
CA GLN A 110 -4.17 -6.59 -11.49
C GLN A 110 -4.06 -8.06 -11.03
N TYR A 111 -3.65 -8.23 -9.77
CA TYR A 111 -3.40 -9.54 -9.17
C TYR A 111 -4.09 -9.64 -7.82
N ARG A 112 -4.29 -10.87 -7.35
CA ARG A 112 -4.86 -11.19 -6.04
C ARG A 112 -4.01 -12.24 -5.34
N GLY A 113 -3.92 -12.21 -4.03
CA GLY A 113 -3.24 -13.23 -3.25
C GLY A 113 -3.80 -13.30 -1.86
N SER A 114 -3.07 -14.00 -1.00
CA SER A 114 -3.30 -14.03 0.43
C SER A 114 -2.02 -13.68 1.15
N PHE A 115 -2.12 -12.86 2.19
CA PHE A 115 -1.02 -12.59 3.11
C PHE A 115 -1.15 -13.44 4.38
N GLU A 116 -0.15 -13.40 5.27
CA GLU A 116 -0.16 -14.16 6.52
C GLU A 116 -1.48 -14.00 7.28
N GLY A 117 -1.96 -15.07 7.93
CA GLY A 117 -3.25 -15.07 8.63
C GLY A 117 -4.49 -15.14 7.73
N GLY A 118 -4.33 -15.33 6.41
CA GLY A 118 -5.45 -15.49 5.47
C GLY A 118 -6.06 -14.17 4.99
N ALA A 119 -5.40 -13.04 5.24
CA ALA A 119 -5.82 -11.73 4.77
C ALA A 119 -5.83 -11.69 3.23
N ARG A 120 -6.88 -11.14 2.63
CA ARG A 120 -6.99 -11.01 1.16
C ARG A 120 -6.07 -9.88 0.70
N MET A 121 -5.26 -10.16 -0.30
CA MET A 121 -4.34 -9.19 -0.88
C MET A 121 -4.77 -8.86 -2.31
N HIS A 122 -4.85 -7.57 -2.64
CA HIS A 122 -5.03 -7.07 -4.00
C HIS A 122 -3.80 -6.28 -4.42
N VAL A 123 -3.29 -6.53 -5.62
CA VAL A 123 -2.09 -5.88 -6.13
C VAL A 123 -2.38 -5.21 -7.45
N ARG A 124 -1.94 -3.94 -7.59
CA ARG A 124 -2.02 -3.18 -8.83
C ARG A 124 -0.66 -2.62 -9.21
N PHE A 125 -0.26 -2.86 -10.45
CA PHE A 125 0.89 -2.20 -11.07
C PHE A 125 0.44 -0.84 -11.58
N VAL A 126 0.64 0.20 -10.77
CA VAL A 126 0.04 1.52 -10.97
C VAL A 126 0.67 2.25 -12.15
N SER A 127 2.01 2.28 -12.19
CA SER A 127 2.73 2.97 -13.26
C SER A 127 4.15 2.43 -13.40
N THR A 128 4.63 2.32 -14.64
CA THR A 128 6.00 1.88 -14.97
C THR A 128 6.65 2.77 -16.03
N SER A 129 7.98 2.84 -16.02
CA SER A 129 8.73 3.42 -17.14
C SER A 129 8.64 2.51 -18.37
N SER A 130 8.90 3.07 -19.56
CA SER A 130 8.83 2.32 -20.83
C SER A 130 9.76 1.11 -20.86
N ASP A 131 10.89 1.20 -20.16
CA ASP A 131 11.91 0.16 -20.02
C ASP A 131 11.79 -0.67 -18.73
N TYR A 132 10.75 -0.45 -17.91
CA TYR A 132 10.53 -1.16 -16.64
C TYR A 132 11.72 -1.04 -15.66
N SER A 133 12.41 0.10 -15.71
CA SER A 133 13.45 0.47 -14.75
C SER A 133 12.91 1.11 -13.47
N SER A 134 11.70 1.69 -13.51
CA SER A 134 10.98 2.28 -12.38
C SER A 134 9.53 1.80 -12.34
N LEU A 135 9.02 1.50 -11.15
CA LEU A 135 7.68 0.95 -10.94
C LEU A 135 7.05 1.53 -9.67
N ILE A 136 5.78 1.94 -9.75
CA ILE A 136 4.94 2.24 -8.58
C ILE A 136 3.95 1.08 -8.41
N LEU A 137 4.00 0.46 -7.24
CA LEU A 137 3.19 -0.69 -6.87
C LEU A 137 2.21 -0.31 -5.77
N TYR A 138 0.96 -0.72 -5.95
CA TYR A 138 -0.08 -0.62 -4.94
C TYR A 138 -0.45 -2.01 -4.43
N VAL A 139 -0.58 -2.14 -3.11
CA VAL A 139 -1.03 -3.35 -2.44
C VAL A 139 -2.12 -2.99 -1.44
N ARG A 140 -3.27 -3.65 -1.52
CA ARG A 140 -4.32 -3.61 -0.49
C ARG A 140 -4.33 -4.94 0.25
N VAL A 141 -4.38 -4.89 1.56
CA VAL A 141 -4.55 -6.06 2.43
C VAL A 141 -5.84 -5.86 3.22
N GLU A 142 -6.71 -6.85 3.18
CA GLU A 142 -8.02 -6.86 3.84
C GLU A 142 -8.07 -8.06 4.78
N GLU A 143 -8.08 -7.81 6.07
CA GLU A 143 -8.27 -8.85 7.08
C GLU A 143 -9.76 -9.22 7.15
N SER A 144 -10.07 -10.50 7.35
CA SER A 144 -11.46 -10.90 7.59
C SER A 144 -11.76 -10.65 9.06
N GLY A 145 -12.59 -9.64 9.36
CA GLY A 145 -13.02 -9.37 10.73
C GLY A 145 -13.79 -10.57 11.30
N ASP A 146 -13.41 -11.02 12.48
CA ASP A 146 -14.19 -12.01 13.22
C ASP A 146 -15.39 -11.29 13.86
N GLY A 147 -16.62 -11.72 13.58
CA GLY A 147 -17.80 -11.24 14.31
C GLY A 147 -18.45 -9.91 13.88
N GLY A 148 -18.48 -9.58 12.58
CA GLY A 148 -19.40 -8.56 12.04
C GLY A 148 -18.93 -7.10 12.12
N ASP A 149 -17.74 -6.84 12.65
CA ASP A 149 -17.04 -5.58 12.42
C ASP A 149 -16.32 -5.63 11.06
N GLY A 150 -16.36 -4.53 10.32
CA GLY A 150 -15.73 -4.44 9.01
C GLY A 150 -14.23 -4.68 9.15
N GLY A 151 -13.73 -5.76 8.54
CA GLY A 151 -12.33 -6.15 8.65
C GLY A 151 -11.36 -5.04 8.26
N GLU A 152 -10.18 -5.03 8.89
CA GLU A 152 -9.24 -3.92 8.76
C GLU A 152 -8.60 -3.89 7.36
N VAL A 153 -8.60 -2.70 6.75
CA VAL A 153 -8.08 -2.48 5.40
C VAL A 153 -6.82 -1.64 5.46
N THR A 154 -5.73 -2.19 4.94
CA THR A 154 -4.45 -1.49 4.80
C THR A 154 -4.10 -1.32 3.33
N SER A 155 -3.71 -0.13 2.92
CA SER A 155 -3.11 0.09 1.60
C SER A 155 -1.64 0.49 1.72
N LEU A 156 -0.78 -0.19 0.97
CA LEU A 156 0.65 0.07 0.86
C LEU A 156 0.99 0.52 -0.56
N TRP A 157 1.85 1.53 -0.65
CA TRP A 157 2.35 2.08 -1.89
C TRP A 157 3.87 2.07 -1.90
N ALA A 158 4.47 1.38 -2.87
CA ALA A 158 5.92 1.28 -2.99
C ALA A 158 6.42 1.91 -4.29
N LEU A 159 7.50 2.70 -4.20
CA LEU A 159 8.30 3.10 -5.35
C LEU A 159 9.49 2.16 -5.47
N LEU A 160 9.61 1.49 -6.61
CA LEU A 160 10.64 0.52 -6.91
C LEU A 160 11.52 0.99 -8.07
N ALA A 161 12.80 0.66 -8.02
CA ALA A 161 13.73 0.89 -9.12
C ALA A 161 14.66 -0.30 -9.35
N ARG A 162 15.17 -0.45 -10.57
CA ARG A 162 16.17 -1.48 -10.90
C ARG A 162 17.59 -1.09 -10.47
N ARG A 163 17.88 0.21 -10.33
CA ARG A 163 19.21 0.77 -10.05
C ARG A 163 19.11 2.02 -9.17
N LEU A 164 20.23 2.35 -8.52
CA LEU A 164 20.40 3.59 -7.77
C LEU A 164 21.38 4.55 -8.49
N PRO A 165 21.20 5.87 -8.34
CA PRO A 165 20.02 6.51 -7.75
C PRO A 165 18.79 6.33 -8.65
N GLY A 166 17.59 6.31 -8.05
CA GLY A 166 16.34 6.24 -8.81
C GLY A 166 16.05 7.53 -9.58
N ASP A 167 15.14 7.46 -10.55
CA ASP A 167 14.74 8.62 -11.36
C ASP A 167 13.86 9.61 -10.54
N PRO A 168 14.27 10.89 -10.40
CA PRO A 168 13.52 11.90 -9.67
C PRO A 168 12.09 12.15 -10.19
N GLN A 169 11.82 11.92 -11.48
CA GLN A 169 10.48 12.08 -12.03
C GLN A 169 9.50 11.06 -11.43
N TRP A 170 9.98 9.84 -11.19
CA TRP A 170 9.20 8.77 -10.56
C TRP A 170 8.95 9.04 -9.09
N LEU A 171 9.92 9.61 -8.38
CA LEU A 171 9.71 10.09 -7.01
C LEU A 171 8.61 11.18 -6.98
N ARG A 172 8.65 12.14 -7.90
CA ARG A 172 7.61 13.18 -7.98
C ARG A 172 6.22 12.59 -8.24
N ARG A 173 6.12 11.62 -9.16
CA ARG A 173 4.86 10.92 -9.46
C ARG A 173 4.35 10.15 -8.25
N TYR A 174 5.23 9.40 -7.58
CA TYR A 174 4.92 8.68 -6.35
C TYR A 174 4.37 9.61 -5.26
N LEU A 175 5.06 10.73 -4.98
CA LEU A 175 4.60 11.72 -4.01
C LEU A 175 3.26 12.37 -4.41
N GLY A 176 2.95 12.40 -5.71
CA GLY A 176 1.62 12.75 -6.21
C GLY A 176 0.55 11.83 -5.63
N TYR A 177 0.73 10.52 -5.77
CA TYR A 177 -0.20 9.52 -5.20
C TYR A 177 -0.23 9.56 -3.67
N VAL A 178 0.91 9.72 -3.00
CA VAL A 178 0.95 9.85 -1.53
C VAL A 178 0.03 10.98 -1.04
N ARG A 179 0.10 12.15 -1.68
CA ARG A 179 -0.79 13.28 -1.34
C ARG A 179 -2.24 13.01 -1.72
N GLU A 180 -2.46 12.45 -2.90
CA GLU A 180 -3.81 12.21 -3.43
C GLU A 180 -4.59 11.21 -2.56
N PHE A 181 -3.91 10.14 -2.12
CA PHE A 181 -4.48 9.08 -1.28
C PHE A 181 -4.24 9.30 0.23
N GLN A 182 -3.73 10.48 0.62
CA GLN A 182 -3.52 10.89 2.03
C GLN A 182 -2.72 9.85 2.86
N LEU A 183 -1.66 9.30 2.26
CA LEU A 183 -0.85 8.26 2.86
C LEU A 183 0.23 8.84 3.79
N GLN A 184 0.66 8.02 4.74
CA GLN A 184 1.81 8.30 5.60
C GLN A 184 3.06 7.66 4.98
N GLU A 185 4.15 8.41 4.89
CA GLU A 185 5.41 7.92 4.34
C GLU A 185 6.25 7.21 5.42
N ALA A 186 6.89 6.11 5.02
CA ALA A 186 7.90 5.45 5.84
C ALA A 186 9.24 6.20 5.76
N PRO A 187 10.09 6.10 6.80
CA PRO A 187 11.49 6.46 6.69
C PRO A 187 12.14 5.77 5.49
N VAL A 188 13.06 6.46 4.82
CA VAL A 188 13.80 5.87 3.69
C VAL A 188 14.74 4.80 4.24
N PHE A 189 14.56 3.55 3.82
CA PHE A 189 15.49 2.47 4.13
C PHE A 189 15.94 1.77 2.85
N ASN A 190 17.26 1.58 2.68
CA ASN A 190 17.81 0.76 1.63
C ASN A 190 18.38 -0.52 2.25
N LEU A 191 17.88 -1.68 1.86
CA LEU A 191 18.33 -2.98 2.37
C LEU A 191 19.54 -3.55 1.60
N GLU A 192 19.96 -2.92 0.51
CA GLU A 192 21.02 -3.45 -0.37
C GLU A 192 22.36 -3.66 0.35
N GLY A 193 22.66 -2.92 1.41
CA GLY A 193 23.87 -3.07 2.21
C GLY A 193 23.72 -3.84 3.53
N LYS A 194 22.49 -4.13 3.98
CA LYS A 194 22.22 -4.76 5.29
C LYS A 194 21.86 -6.25 5.21
N CYS A 195 21.34 -6.71 4.07
CA CYS A 195 20.90 -8.10 3.86
C CYS A 195 21.77 -8.86 2.84
N TYR A 196 23.06 -8.55 2.77
CA TYR A 196 24.05 -9.23 1.92
C TYR A 196 25.35 -9.42 2.72
N PRO A 197 25.91 -10.65 2.84
CA PRO A 197 25.72 -11.85 2.00
C PRO A 197 24.97 -13.04 2.64
N ASP A 198 24.44 -12.95 3.86
CA ASP A 198 23.90 -14.14 4.58
C ASP A 198 22.63 -14.76 3.97
N CYS A 199 21.87 -14.04 3.14
CA CYS A 199 20.65 -14.59 2.54
C CYS A 199 20.87 -15.43 1.27
N THR A 200 22.12 -15.76 0.94
CA THR A 200 22.48 -16.57 -0.24
C THR A 200 22.88 -18.02 0.08
N GLN A 201 22.88 -18.44 1.35
CA GLN A 201 23.43 -19.77 1.73
C GLN A 201 22.43 -20.89 2.04
N ASP A 202 21.10 -20.69 1.95
CA ASP A 202 20.15 -21.75 2.37
C ASP A 202 19.48 -22.56 1.25
N THR A 203 20.05 -22.59 0.05
CA THR A 203 19.65 -23.57 -0.98
C THR A 203 20.86 -24.14 -1.72
N ALA A 204 21.69 -24.88 -0.99
CA ALA A 204 22.63 -25.85 -1.57
C ALA A 204 23.09 -26.88 -0.52
N GLN A 205 22.17 -27.58 0.14
CA GLN A 205 22.43 -28.88 0.77
C GLN A 205 21.12 -29.56 1.17
N GLY A 206 20.86 -30.72 0.57
CA GLY A 206 19.67 -31.56 0.76
C GLY A 206 19.40 -32.39 -0.48
#